data_AF-A0A927URI6-F1
#
_entry.id   AF-A0A927URI6-F1
#
_cell.length_a   1.000
_cell.length_b   1.000
_cell.length_c   1.000
_cell.angle_alpha   90.00
_cell.angle_beta   90.00
_cell.angle_gamma   90.00
#
_symmetry.space_group_name_H-M   'P 1'
#
loop_
_entity.id
_entity.type
_entity.pdbx_description
1 polymer ?
#
loop_
_entity_poly.entity_id
_entity_poly.type
_entity_poly.pdbx_seq_one_letter_code
_entity_poly.pdbx_strand_id
1 'polypeptide(L)'
;MSKQKKNLLLSIVALVAGCFLYAFFRKNTYIGSMFDSIKYVERVRQICLCSVCNVYKFYLPDFLWGFSLSCGLIAIHNPSKKGVFICASFAFLCGCLWELLQYFAVLSGTGDIHDIIMYLLASAICIIINLKETEEK
;
A
#
# COMPACT_ATOMS: atom_id res chain seq x y z
N MET A 1 -16.67 2.89 17.40
CA MET A 1 -15.32 2.28 17.39
C MET A 1 -14.31 3.39 17.68
N SER A 2 -13.29 3.18 18.53
CA SER A 2 -12.29 4.23 18.78
C SER A 2 -11.47 4.51 17.52
N LYS A 3 -11.03 5.76 17.32
CA LYS A 3 -10.23 6.20 16.15
C LYS A 3 -9.02 5.31 15.91
N GLN A 4 -8.34 4.91 16.99
CA GLN A 4 -7.22 3.97 16.94
C GLN A 4 -7.62 2.60 16.38
N LYS A 5 -8.73 2.01 16.86
CA LYS A 5 -9.22 0.71 16.37
C LYS A 5 -9.62 0.78 14.90
N LYS A 6 -10.21 1.89 14.46
CA LYS A 6 -10.54 2.12 13.05
C LYS A 6 -9.29 2.13 12.17
N ASN A 7 -8.30 2.95 12.53
CA ASN A 7 -7.06 3.06 11.76
C ASN A 7 -6.25 1.76 11.76
N LEU A 8 -6.24 1.03 12.89
CA LEU A 8 -5.63 -0.29 12.95
C LEU A 8 -6.32 -1.27 12.01
N LEU A 9 -7.65 -1.31 12.00
CA LEU A 9 -8.41 -2.17 11.07
C LEU A 9 -8.13 -1.80 9.61
N LEU A 10 -8.15 -0.50 9.28
CA LEU A 10 -7.83 -0.02 7.93
C LEU A 10 -6.41 -0.41 7.51
N SER A 11 -5.43 -0.28 8.42
CA SER A 11 -4.05 -0.68 8.20
C SER A 11 -3.93 -2.17 7.90
N ILE A 12 -4.56 -3.03 8.72
CA ILE A 12 -4.53 -4.49 8.53
C ILE A 12 -5.19 -4.88 7.21
N VAL A 13 -6.39 -4.36 6.93
CA VAL A 13 -7.14 -4.68 5.71
C VAL A 13 -6.35 -4.25 4.47
N ALA A 14 -5.80 -3.03 4.47
CA ALA A 14 -5.01 -2.53 3.35
C ALA A 14 -3.72 -3.34 3.16
N LEU A 15 -3.04 -3.73 4.25
CA LEU A 15 -1.83 -4.54 4.18
C LEU A 15 -2.12 -5.92 3.56
N VAL A 16 -3.12 -6.62 4.08
CA VAL A 16 -3.49 -7.96 3.60
C VAL A 16 -3.96 -7.89 2.15
N ALA A 17 -4.77 -6.89 1.78
CA ALA A 17 -5.20 -6.68 0.40
C ALA A 17 -4.01 -6.39 -0.52
N GLY A 18 -3.09 -5.50 -0.12
CA GLY A 18 -1.89 -5.18 -0.90
C GLY A 18 -0.98 -6.39 -1.10
N CYS A 19 -0.70 -7.14 -0.03
CA CYS A 19 0.07 -8.37 -0.10
C CYS A 19 -0.59 -9.42 -1.01
N PHE A 20 -1.91 -9.59 -0.90
CA PHE A 20 -2.66 -10.52 -1.73
C PHE A 20 -2.58 -10.12 -3.22
N LEU A 21 -2.85 -8.87 -3.56
CA LEU A 21 -2.79 -8.37 -4.94
C LEU A 21 -1.38 -8.50 -5.52
N TYR A 22 -0.37 -8.11 -4.73
CA TYR A 22 1.03 -8.22 -5.14
C TYR A 22 1.42 -9.68 -5.44
N ALA A 23 1.10 -10.60 -4.52
CA ALA A 23 1.40 -12.02 -4.71
C ALA A 23 0.60 -12.64 -5.86
N PHE A 24 -0.65 -12.18 -6.06
CA PHE A 24 -1.52 -12.66 -7.10
C PHE A 24 -1.16 -12.13 -8.49
N PHE A 25 -0.57 -10.94 -8.63
CA PHE A 25 -0.22 -10.40 -9.96
C PHE A 25 1.26 -10.51 -10.31
N ARG A 26 2.17 -10.62 -9.34
CA ARG A 26 3.63 -10.66 -9.58
C ARG A 26 4.15 -12.09 -9.71
N LYS A 27 4.14 -12.62 -10.94
CA LYS A 27 4.58 -14.00 -11.27
C LYS A 27 6.02 -14.32 -10.86
N ASN A 28 6.94 -13.36 -10.97
CA ASN A 28 8.38 -13.58 -10.77
C ASN A 28 8.81 -13.57 -9.29
N THR A 29 7.89 -13.86 -8.38
CA THR A 29 8.18 -13.94 -6.94
C THR A 29 8.04 -15.38 -6.47
N TYR A 30 8.77 -15.75 -5.41
CA TYR A 30 8.69 -17.10 -4.82
C TYR A 30 7.25 -17.46 -4.41
N ILE A 31 6.47 -16.47 -3.95
CA ILE A 31 5.06 -16.66 -3.62
C ILE A 31 4.21 -16.84 -4.90
N GLY A 32 4.52 -16.07 -5.95
CA GLY A 32 3.88 -16.19 -7.25
C GLY A 32 4.01 -17.57 -7.87
N SER A 33 5.16 -18.24 -7.70
CA SER A 33 5.40 -19.60 -8.20
C SER A 33 4.71 -20.68 -7.36
N MET A 34 4.49 -20.46 -6.07
CA MET A 34 3.65 -21.34 -5.25
C MET A 34 2.21 -21.38 -5.78
N PHE A 35 1.66 -20.24 -6.20
CA PHE A 35 0.31 -20.20 -6.79
C PHE A 35 0.21 -20.91 -8.14
N ASP A 36 1.29 -20.93 -8.92
CA ASP A 36 1.35 -21.66 -10.19
C ASP A 36 1.33 -23.17 -10.04
N SER A 37 1.68 -23.69 -8.85
CA SER A 37 1.54 -25.13 -8.57
C SER A 37 0.08 -25.61 -8.56
N ILE A 38 -0.90 -24.69 -8.46
CA ILE A 38 -2.33 -24.98 -8.43
C ILE A 38 -2.98 -24.57 -9.76
N LYS A 39 -3.24 -25.54 -10.64
CA LYS A 39 -3.78 -25.33 -12.00
C LYS A 39 -5.01 -24.42 -12.08
N TYR A 40 -5.93 -24.51 -11.11
CA TYR A 40 -7.14 -23.67 -11.10
C TYR A 40 -6.81 -22.20 -10.81
N VAL A 41 -5.88 -21.95 -9.88
CA VAL A 41 -5.42 -20.60 -9.52
C VAL A 41 -4.68 -19.97 -10.68
N GLU A 42 -3.84 -20.74 -11.38
CA GLU A 42 -3.15 -20.27 -12.58
C GLU A 42 -4.14 -19.79 -13.65
N ARG A 43 -5.19 -20.58 -13.95
CA ARG A 43 -6.19 -20.21 -14.96
C ARG A 43 -6.95 -18.93 -14.58
N VAL A 44 -7.42 -18.82 -13.33
CA VAL A 44 -8.12 -17.61 -12.85
C VAL A 44 -7.19 -16.41 -12.93
N ARG A 45 -5.93 -16.57 -12.52
CA ARG A 45 -4.92 -15.51 -12.57
C ARG A 45 -4.63 -15.05 -13.99
N GLN A 46 -4.52 -15.95 -14.96
CA GLN A 46 -4.32 -15.59 -16.37
C GLN A 46 -5.51 -14.77 -16.92
N ILE A 47 -6.74 -15.15 -16.60
CA ILE A 47 -7.94 -14.38 -16.98
C ILE A 47 -7.90 -12.98 -16.35
N CYS A 48 -7.64 -12.88 -15.05
CA CYS A 48 -7.52 -11.60 -14.37
C CYS A 48 -6.35 -10.74 -14.90
N LEU A 49 -5.23 -11.36 -15.26
CA LEU A 49 -4.08 -10.68 -15.88
C LEU A 49 -4.42 -10.12 -17.26
N CYS A 50 -5.36 -10.70 -18.01
CA CYS A 50 -5.82 -10.14 -19.27
C CYS A 50 -6.90 -9.06 -19.08
N SER A 51 -7.77 -9.20 -18.08
CA SER A 51 -8.95 -8.34 -17.93
C SER A 51 -8.77 -7.13 -17.02
N VAL A 52 -7.87 -7.19 -16.03
CA VAL A 52 -7.68 -6.08 -15.07
C VAL A 52 -6.81 -5.00 -15.71
N CYS A 53 -7.12 -3.72 -15.47
CA CYS A 53 -6.28 -2.62 -15.97
C CYS A 53 -4.87 -2.68 -15.34
N ASN A 54 -3.83 -2.36 -16.11
CA ASN A 54 -2.44 -2.40 -15.66
C ASN A 54 -2.20 -1.56 -14.40
N VAL A 55 -2.94 -0.45 -14.25
CA VAL A 55 -2.87 0.40 -13.05
C VAL A 55 -3.16 -0.37 -11.77
N TYR A 56 -4.19 -1.22 -11.76
CA TYR A 56 -4.54 -1.99 -10.56
C TYR A 56 -3.56 -3.13 -10.27
N LYS A 57 -2.83 -3.62 -11.27
CA LYS A 57 -1.88 -4.73 -11.10
C LYS A 57 -0.56 -4.24 -10.53
N PHE A 58 -0.09 -3.09 -11.03
CA PHE A 58 1.26 -2.60 -10.74
C PHE A 58 1.27 -1.54 -9.65
N TYR A 59 0.27 -0.66 -9.59
CA TYR A 59 0.33 0.54 -8.75
C TYR A 59 -0.57 0.47 -7.51
N LEU A 60 -1.67 -0.30 -7.56
CA LEU A 60 -2.58 -0.44 -6.41
C LEU A 60 -1.91 -1.07 -5.17
N PRO A 61 -1.02 -2.09 -5.28
CA PRO A 61 -0.32 -2.62 -4.11
C PRO A 61 0.49 -1.56 -3.37
N ASP A 62 1.26 -0.72 -4.07
CA ASP A 62 2.07 0.35 -3.48
C ASP A 62 1.21 1.41 -2.78
N PHE A 63 0.09 1.79 -3.41
CA PHE A 63 -0.90 2.64 -2.75
C PHE A 63 -1.40 2.02 -1.44
N LEU A 64 -1.77 0.75 -1.44
CA LEU A 64 -2.29 0.05 -0.26
C LEU A 64 -1.24 -0.09 0.84
N TRP A 65 0.03 -0.29 0.49
CA TRP A 65 1.13 -0.34 1.45
C TRP A 65 1.39 1.03 2.07
N GLY A 66 1.49 2.09 1.27
CA GLY A 66 1.62 3.47 1.78
C GLY A 66 0.46 3.87 2.68
N PHE A 67 -0.77 3.48 2.29
CA PHE A 67 -1.98 3.76 3.05
C PHE A 67 -2.00 2.99 4.37
N SER A 68 -1.61 1.71 4.33
CA SER A 68 -1.51 0.85 5.51
C SER A 68 -0.51 1.39 6.53
N LEU A 69 0.69 1.76 6.07
CA LEU A 69 1.73 2.32 6.94
C LEU A 69 1.27 3.63 7.59
N SER A 70 0.66 4.52 6.80
CA SER A 70 0.12 5.80 7.30
C SER A 70 -0.93 5.57 8.38
N CYS A 71 -1.91 4.69 8.13
CA CYS A 71 -2.95 4.36 9.10
C CYS A 71 -2.39 3.68 10.36
N GLY A 72 -1.41 2.77 10.20
CA GLY A 72 -0.77 2.07 11.31
C GLY A 72 -0.04 3.03 12.24
N LEU A 73 0.75 3.95 11.70
CA LEU A 73 1.46 4.98 12.48
C LEU A 73 0.49 5.88 13.25
N ILE A 74 -0.60 6.31 12.62
CA ILE A 74 -1.64 7.11 13.28
C ILE A 74 -2.35 6.30 14.38
N ALA A 75 -2.62 5.02 14.17
CA ALA A 75 -3.26 4.16 15.16
C ALA A 75 -2.40 4.01 16.43
N ILE A 76 -1.08 3.85 16.26
CA ILE A 76 -0.11 3.69 17.35
C ILE A 76 0.07 5.01 18.11
N HIS A 77 0.34 6.11 17.40
CA HIS A 77 0.71 7.38 18.04
C HIS A 77 -0.49 8.22 18.51
N ASN A 78 -1.70 7.92 18.05
CA ASN A 78 -2.92 8.70 18.30
C ASN A 78 -2.70 10.22 18.21
N PRO A 79 -2.16 10.72 17.08
CA PRO A 79 -1.66 12.08 16.98
C PRO A 79 -2.79 13.13 16.96
N SER A 80 -2.42 14.37 17.31
CA SER A 80 -3.19 15.58 16.99
C SER A 80 -3.21 15.84 15.47
N LYS A 81 -3.96 16.86 14.99
CA LYS A 81 -4.01 17.22 13.56
C LYS A 81 -2.62 17.34 12.93
N LYS A 82 -1.69 18.03 13.59
CA LYS A 82 -0.30 18.18 13.12
C LYS A 82 0.44 16.84 13.07
N GLY A 83 0.22 15.96 14.04
CA GLY A 83 0.85 14.65 14.06
C GLY A 83 0.31 13.71 12.97
N VAL A 84 -0.94 13.85 12.53
CA VAL A 84 -1.48 13.12 11.35
C VAL A 84 -0.65 13.44 10.11
N PHE A 85 -0.36 14.72 9.86
CA PHE A 85 0.53 15.12 8.76
C PHE A 85 1.93 14.53 8.90
N ILE A 86 2.51 14.56 10.10
CA ILE A 86 3.85 14.00 10.35
C ILE A 86 3.87 12.49 10.05
N CYS A 87 2.91 11.72 10.55
CA CYS A 87 2.82 10.29 10.29
C CYS A 87 2.67 9.97 8.79
N ALA A 88 1.78 10.67 8.09
CA ALA A 88 1.54 10.46 6.67
C ALA A 88 2.73 10.90 5.79
N SER A 89 3.39 12.01 6.15
CA SER A 89 4.61 12.45 5.47
C SER A 89 5.77 11.47 5.69
N PHE A 90 5.91 10.92 6.90
CA PHE A 90 6.92 9.90 7.18
C PHE A 90 6.69 8.65 6.31
N ALA A 91 5.46 8.15 6.24
CA ALA A 91 5.12 7.01 5.38
C ALA A 91 5.43 7.28 3.89
N PHE A 92 5.12 8.48 3.39
CA PHE A 92 5.48 8.90 2.04
C PHE A 92 7.00 8.90 1.82
N LEU A 93 7.76 9.47 2.75
CA LEU A 93 9.22 9.50 2.66
C LEU A 93 9.83 8.09 2.68
N CYS A 94 9.27 7.16 3.45
CA CYS A 94 9.67 5.76 3.41
C CYS A 94 9.42 5.14 2.02
N GLY A 95 8.27 5.41 1.39
CA GLY A 95 7.99 4.97 0.02
C GLY A 95 8.96 5.54 -1.01
N CYS A 96 9.25 6.85 -0.94
CA CYS A 96 10.25 7.49 -1.79
C CYS A 96 11.64 6.88 -1.60
N LEU A 97 12.04 6.62 -0.35
CA LEU A 97 13.33 5.99 -0.06
C LEU A 97 13.37 4.56 -0.61
N TRP A 98 12.27 3.82 -0.53
CA TRP A 98 12.16 2.48 -1.09
C TRP A 98 12.37 2.47 -2.61
N GLU A 99 11.71 3.38 -3.33
CA GLU A 99 11.89 3.54 -4.78
C GLU A 99 13.29 4.03 -5.14
N LEU A 100 13.87 4.93 -4.34
CA LEU A 100 15.25 5.39 -4.54
C LEU A 100 16.26 4.25 -4.41
N LEU A 101 16.06 3.34 -3.43
CA LEU A 101 16.91 2.16 -3.26
C LEU A 101 16.78 1.18 -4.43
N GLN A 102 15.59 1.05 -5.03
CA GLN A 102 15.41 0.28 -6.27
C GLN A 102 16.11 0.94 -7.46
N TYR A 103 16.01 2.26 -7.58
CA TYR A 103 16.65 3.03 -8.64
C TYR A 103 18.19 2.87 -8.64
N PHE A 104 18.80 2.83 -7.45
CA PHE A 104 20.24 2.55 -7.29
C PHE A 104 20.61 1.05 -7.36
N ALA A 105 19.67 0.17 -7.72
CA ALA A 105 19.84 -1.28 -7.77
C ALA A 105 20.32 -1.91 -6.45
N VAL A 106 20.12 -1.23 -5.32
CA VAL A 106 20.37 -1.79 -3.97
C VAL A 106 19.30 -2.83 -3.64
N LEU A 107 18.08 -2.60 -4.11
CA LEU A 107 16.96 -3.53 -4.02
C LEU A 107 16.50 -3.94 -5.42
N SER A 108 15.96 -5.16 -5.54
CA SER A 108 15.36 -5.62 -6.79
C SER A 108 14.10 -4.83 -7.11
N GLY A 109 14.10 -4.11 -8.24
CA GLY A 109 12.97 -3.29 -8.67
C GLY A 109 13.35 -2.37 -9.82
N THR A 110 12.41 -1.54 -10.26
CA THR A 110 12.60 -0.62 -11.39
C THR A 110 12.74 0.83 -10.98
N GLY A 111 12.35 1.20 -9.74
CA GLY A 111 12.34 2.60 -9.31
C GLY A 111 11.39 3.43 -10.18
N ASP A 112 10.07 3.24 -10.05
CA ASP A 112 9.07 3.91 -10.90
C ASP A 112 8.54 5.19 -10.22
N ILE A 113 8.51 6.29 -10.98
CA ILE A 113 7.93 7.55 -10.50
C ILE A 113 6.42 7.43 -10.24
N HIS A 114 5.74 6.51 -10.92
CA HIS A 114 4.34 6.21 -10.66
C HIS A 114 4.12 5.63 -9.26
N ASP A 115 5.07 4.85 -8.73
CA ASP A 115 4.98 4.30 -7.37
C ASP A 115 5.08 5.42 -6.33
N ILE A 116 5.97 6.39 -6.55
CA ILE A 116 6.06 7.61 -5.74
C ILE A 116 4.73 8.37 -5.72
N ILE A 117 4.06 8.50 -6.87
CA ILE A 117 2.73 9.13 -6.97
C ILE A 117 1.70 8.34 -6.15
N MET A 118 1.74 7.01 -6.17
CA MET A 118 0.84 6.18 -5.37
C MET A 118 1.05 6.35 -3.88
N TYR A 119 2.30 6.43 -3.41
CA TYR A 119 2.62 6.76 -2.02
C TYR A 119 2.09 8.14 -1.63
N LEU A 120 2.21 9.14 -2.51
CA LEU A 120 1.67 10.49 -2.27
C LEU A 120 0.14 10.48 -2.14
N LEU A 121 -0.54 9.80 -3.06
CA LEU A 121 -2.01 9.66 -3.04
C LEU A 121 -2.48 8.92 -1.78
N ALA A 122 -1.76 7.88 -1.37
CA ALA A 122 -2.06 7.13 -0.16
C ALA A 122 -1.97 8.02 1.10
N SER A 123 -0.91 8.80 1.23
CA SER A 123 -0.73 9.76 2.33
C SER A 123 -1.81 10.84 2.31
N ALA A 124 -2.14 11.40 1.14
CA ALA A 124 -3.20 12.42 1.00
C ALA A 124 -4.57 11.89 1.44
N ILE A 125 -4.95 10.69 0.99
CA ILE A 125 -6.21 10.05 1.38
C ILE A 125 -6.24 9.76 2.88
N CYS A 126 -5.14 9.27 3.45
CA CYS A 126 -5.05 9.02 4.89
C CYS A 126 -5.23 10.30 5.72
N ILE A 127 -4.63 11.41 5.30
CA ILE A 127 -4.80 12.73 5.91
C ILE A 127 -6.27 13.17 5.85
N ILE A 128 -6.91 13.08 4.69
CA ILE A 128 -8.31 13.50 4.50
C ILE A 128 -9.25 12.71 5.45
N ILE A 129 -9.07 11.40 5.54
CA ILE A 129 -9.88 10.54 6.42
C ILE A 129 -9.71 10.94 7.89
N ASN A 130 -8.47 11.21 8.32
CA ASN A 130 -8.16 11.44 9.72
C ASN A 130 -8.34 12.89 10.19
N LEU A 131 -8.32 13.87 9.28
CA LEU A 131 -8.58 15.28 9.60
C LEU A 131 -10.05 15.54 9.84
N LYS A 132 -10.95 14.98 9.03
CA LYS A 132 -12.41 15.09 9.22
C LYS A 132 -12.83 14.67 10.63
N GLU A 133 -12.29 13.55 11.11
CA GLU A 133 -12.58 13.04 12.45
C GLU A 133 -11.96 13.85 13.60
N THR A 134 -11.03 14.76 13.31
CA THR A 134 -10.44 15.63 14.35
C THR A 134 -11.19 16.96 14.46
N GLU A 135 -12.15 17.24 13.58
CA GLU A 135 -13.06 18.39 13.66
C GLU A 135 -14.35 18.09 14.42
N GLU A 136 -14.70 16.81 14.56
CA GLU A 136 -15.89 16.33 15.27
C GLU A 136 -15.66 16.14 16.79
N LYS A 137 -14.54 16.63 17.34
CA LYS A 137 -14.23 16.65 18.77
C LYS A 137 -14.12 18.08 19.29
#